data_AF-Q2W331-F1
#
_entry.id   AF-Q2W331-F1
#
_cell.length_a   1.000
_cell.length_b   1.000
_cell.length_c   1.000
_cell.angle_alpha   90.00
_cell.angle_beta   90.00
_cell.angle_gamma   90.00
#
_symmetry.space_group_name_H-M   'P 1'
#
loop_
_entity.id
_entity.type
_entity.pdbx_description
1 polymer ?
#
loop_
_entity_poly.entity_id
_entity_poly.type
_entity_poly.pdbx_seq_one_letter_code
_entity_poly.pdbx_strand_id
1 'polypeptide(L)'
;MNAMPSTTTLLRAWGLMMALTALSLWAAIADQGIAPTLAAMAAGVLKAVLILWVYLNLRKSGSGWKSVFIAFLAVIAAIVVGADLVGRLR
;
A
#
# COMPACT_ATOMS: atom_id res chain seq x y z
N MET A 1 27.97 8.48 -8.27
CA MET A 1 27.60 7.20 -8.92
C MET A 1 26.34 6.69 -8.24
N ASN A 2 25.23 6.55 -8.98
CA ASN A 2 23.93 6.24 -8.39
C ASN A 2 23.77 4.72 -8.27
N ALA A 3 23.89 4.18 -7.07
CA ALA A 3 23.66 2.75 -6.85
C ALA A 3 22.17 2.45 -7.07
N MET A 4 21.86 1.81 -8.19
CA MET A 4 20.55 1.19 -8.38
C MET A 4 20.33 0.16 -7.26
N PRO A 5 19.11 0.00 -6.74
CA PRO A 5 18.81 -1.04 -5.75
C PRO A 5 19.29 -2.40 -6.26
N SER A 6 19.94 -3.19 -5.40
CA SER A 6 20.43 -4.50 -5.81
C SER A 6 19.27 -5.42 -6.19
N THR A 7 19.52 -6.37 -7.09
CA THR A 7 18.54 -7.39 -7.49
C THR A 7 17.95 -8.12 -6.29
N THR A 8 18.74 -8.34 -5.24
CA THR A 8 18.30 -8.94 -3.98
C THR A 8 17.28 -8.06 -3.24
N THR A 9 17.45 -6.73 -3.25
CA THR A 9 16.49 -5.79 -2.66
C THR A 9 15.17 -5.78 -3.45
N LEU A 10 15.24 -5.82 -4.78
CA LEU A 10 14.07 -5.91 -5.65
C LEU A 10 13.29 -7.21 -5.41
N LEU A 11 13.97 -8.35 -5.36
CA LEU A 11 13.33 -9.66 -5.10
C LEU A 11 12.70 -9.73 -3.70
N ARG A 12 13.35 -9.17 -2.68
CA ARG A 12 12.75 -9.08 -1.33
C ARG A 12 11.50 -8.21 -1.32
N ALA A 13 11.54 -7.05 -1.98
CA ALA A 13 10.37 -6.17 -2.09
C ALA A 13 9.24 -6.84 -2.87
N TRP A 14 9.57 -7.59 -3.93
CA TRP A 14 8.61 -8.40 -4.67
C TRP A 14 7.94 -9.46 -3.79
N GLY A 15 8.73 -10.24 -3.06
CA GLY A 15 8.21 -11.28 -2.16
C GLY A 15 7.30 -10.68 -1.08
N LEU A 16 7.68 -9.53 -0.54
CA LEU A 16 6.85 -8.79 0.41
C LEU A 16 5.53 -8.30 -0.22
N MET A 17 5.55 -7.81 -1.46
CA MET A 17 4.31 -7.46 -2.17
C MET A 17 3.41 -8.67 -2.40
N MET A 18 3.97 -9.84 -2.71
CA MET A 18 3.20 -11.07 -2.86
C MET A 18 2.55 -11.48 -1.54
N ALA A 19 3.30 -11.43 -0.44
CA ALA A 19 2.76 -11.67 0.90
C ALA A 19 1.63 -10.70 1.27
N LEU A 20 1.81 -9.40 1.00
CA LEU A 20 0.77 -8.38 1.22
C LEU A 20 -0.46 -8.60 0.32
N THR A 21 -0.29 -9.15 -0.88
CA THR A 21 -1.41 -9.54 -1.75
C THR A 21 -2.20 -10.68 -1.14
N ALA A 22 -1.51 -11.74 -0.71
CA ALA A 22 -2.16 -12.86 -0.04
C ALA A 22 -2.89 -12.41 1.22
N LEU A 23 -2.28 -11.54 2.02
CA LEU A 23 -2.91 -10.95 3.21
C LEU A 23 -4.15 -10.14 2.85
N SER A 24 -4.11 -9.30 1.81
CA SER A 24 -5.28 -8.52 1.38
C SER A 24 -6.43 -9.39 0.87
N LEU A 25 -6.12 -10.47 0.15
CA LEU A 25 -7.13 -11.41 -0.34
C LEU A 25 -7.74 -12.20 0.83
N TRP A 26 -6.91 -12.67 1.75
CA TRP A 26 -7.38 -13.36 2.95
C TRP A 26 -8.25 -12.45 3.83
N ALA A 27 -7.85 -11.20 4.02
CA ALA A 27 -8.63 -10.22 4.76
C ALA A 27 -9.99 -9.95 4.11
N ALA A 28 -10.04 -9.87 2.77
CA ALA A 28 -11.31 -9.73 2.03
C ALA A 28 -12.22 -10.96 2.19
N ILE A 29 -11.65 -12.17 2.28
CA ILE A 29 -12.43 -13.41 2.50
C ILE A 29 -12.90 -13.54 3.94
N ALA A 30 -12.14 -13.01 4.90
CA ALA A 30 -12.45 -13.12 6.32
C ALA A 30 -13.69 -12.30 6.75
N ASP A 31 -14.12 -11.33 5.93
CA ASP A 31 -15.37 -10.52 5.89
C ASP A 31 -16.20 -10.34 7.19
N GLN A 32 -15.56 -10.34 8.36
CA GLN A 32 -16.23 -10.19 9.65
C GLN A 32 -15.63 -9.00 10.39
N GLY A 33 -16.15 -7.81 10.08
CA GLY A 33 -15.88 -6.58 10.84
C GLY A 33 -14.89 -5.60 10.20
N ILE A 34 -14.61 -4.49 10.89
CA ILE A 34 -13.71 -3.41 10.43
C ILE A 34 -12.24 -3.85 10.39
N ALA A 35 -11.85 -4.81 11.24
CA ALA A 35 -10.48 -5.28 11.34
C ALA A 35 -9.91 -5.83 9.99
N PRO A 36 -10.60 -6.73 9.26
CA PRO A 36 -10.15 -7.15 7.94
C PRO A 36 -10.08 -6.01 6.91
N THR A 37 -11.02 -5.07 6.92
CA THR A 37 -10.97 -3.87 6.04
C THR A 37 -9.70 -3.05 6.32
N LEU A 38 -9.38 -2.81 7.60
CA LEU A 38 -8.16 -2.11 7.99
C LEU A 38 -6.88 -2.87 7.61
N ALA A 39 -6.88 -4.21 7.72
CA ALA A 39 -5.76 -5.04 7.32
C ALA A 39 -5.51 -4.99 5.80
N ALA A 40 -6.57 -5.06 4.99
CA ALA A 40 -6.48 -4.91 3.55
C ALA A 40 -5.99 -3.51 3.14
N MET A 41 -6.49 -2.46 3.82
CA MET A 41 -6.02 -1.07 3.64
C MET A 41 -4.54 -0.91 3.95
N ALA A 42 -4.10 -1.40 5.11
CA ALA A 42 -2.70 -1.34 5.53
C ALA A 42 -1.79 -2.07 4.52
N ALA A 43 -2.22 -3.23 4.02
CA ALA A 43 -1.49 -3.97 3.01
C ALA A 43 -1.37 -3.18 1.70
N GLY A 44 -2.43 -2.50 1.25
CA GLY A 44 -2.40 -1.64 0.08
C GLY A 44 -1.44 -0.45 0.21
N VAL A 45 -1.47 0.24 1.36
CA VAL A 45 -0.57 1.37 1.65
C VAL A 45 0.89 0.90 1.68
N LEU A 46 1.18 -0.23 2.34
CA LEU A 46 2.53 -0.79 2.39
C LEU A 46 3.05 -1.17 1.00
N LYS A 47 2.21 -1.76 0.14
CA LYS A 47 2.58 -2.06 -1.26
C LYS A 47 2.93 -0.78 -2.02
N ALA A 48 2.12 0.26 -1.90
CA ALA A 48 2.39 1.53 -2.56
C ALA A 48 3.75 2.11 -2.12
N VAL A 49 4.01 2.14 -0.81
CA VAL A 49 5.30 2.60 -0.27
C VAL A 49 6.47 1.77 -0.81
N LEU A 50 6.34 0.44 -0.85
CA LEU A 50 7.37 -0.46 -1.39
C LEU A 50 7.63 -0.23 -2.89
N ILE A 51 6.60 -0.08 -3.71
CA ILE A 51 6.73 0.21 -5.14
C ILE A 51 7.53 1.51 -5.30
N LEU A 52 7.15 2.53 -4.54
CA LEU A 52 7.78 3.83 -4.71
C LEU A 52 9.21 3.86 -4.21
N TRP A 53 9.46 3.38 -2.99
CA TRP A 53 10.79 3.47 -2.39
C TRP A 53 11.81 2.52 -3.01
N VAL A 54 11.37 1.35 -3.48
CA VAL A 54 12.29 0.32 -4.00
C VAL A 54 12.30 0.29 -5.51
N TYR A 55 11.13 0.29 -6.18
CA TYR A 55 11.07 0.17 -7.64
C TYR A 55 11.20 1.51 -8.36
N LEU A 56 10.49 2.54 -7.90
CA LEU A 56 10.54 3.88 -8.50
C LEU A 56 11.63 4.78 -7.88
N ASN A 57 12.39 4.23 -6.92
CA ASN A 57 13.46 4.93 -6.21
C ASN A 57 13.07 6.34 -5.72
N LEU A 58 11.90 6.45 -5.08
CA LEU A 58 11.33 7.71 -4.64
C LEU A 58 12.25 8.50 -3.70
N ARG A 59 13.28 7.88 -3.08
CA ARG A 59 14.33 8.60 -2.34
C ARG A 59 14.90 9.75 -3.15
N LYS A 60 15.07 9.56 -4.47
CA LYS A 60 15.56 10.54 -5.42
C LYS A 60 14.52 11.53 -5.96
N SER A 61 13.24 11.25 -5.79
CA SER A 61 12.17 12.15 -6.21
C SER A 61 12.18 13.45 -5.38
N GLY A 62 11.88 14.58 -6.03
CA GLY A 62 11.69 15.87 -5.39
C GLY A 62 10.62 15.82 -4.28
N SER A 63 10.77 16.69 -3.27
CA SER A 63 9.88 16.73 -2.09
C SER A 63 8.41 16.94 -2.44
N GLY A 64 8.10 17.71 -3.49
CA GLY A 64 6.73 17.93 -3.96
C GLY A 64 6.02 16.65 -4.42
N TRP A 65 6.69 15.82 -5.23
CA TRP A 65 6.13 14.55 -5.71
C TRP A 65 5.87 13.55 -4.57
N LYS A 66 6.74 13.52 -3.55
CA LYS A 66 6.53 12.70 -2.35
C LYS A 66 5.27 13.13 -1.61
N SER A 67 5.07 14.44 -1.42
CA SER A 67 3.92 14.98 -0.70
C SER A 67 2.60 14.75 -1.43
N VAL A 68 2.55 15.03 -2.74
CA VAL A 68 1.37 14.78 -3.58
C VAL A 68 0.95 13.32 -3.53
N PHE A 69 1.91 12.41 -3.59
CA PHE A 69 1.61 10.99 -3.54
C PHE A 69 1.08 10.52 -2.18
N ILE A 70 1.67 11.00 -1.07
CA ILE A 70 1.18 10.69 0.28
C ILE A 70 -0.25 11.21 0.46
N ALA A 71 -0.53 12.42 -0.03
CA ALA A 71 -1.88 12.98 -0.01
C ALA A 71 -2.85 12.11 -0.83
N PHE A 72 -2.43 11.65 -2.02
CA PHE A 72 -3.25 10.76 -2.85
C PHE A 72 -3.55 9.42 -2.18
N LEU A 73 -2.58 8.81 -1.50
CA LEU A 73 -2.83 7.60 -0.70
C LEU A 73 -3.81 7.85 0.45
N ALA A 74 -3.68 8.99 1.13
CA ALA A 74 -4.60 9.35 2.21
C ALA A 74 -6.04 9.52 1.70
N VAL A 75 -6.21 10.12 0.51
CA VAL A 75 -7.51 10.26 -0.14
C VAL A 75 -8.10 8.90 -0.50
N ILE A 76 -7.33 8.00 -1.12
CA ILE A 76 -7.81 6.64 -1.42
C ILE A 76 -8.21 5.92 -0.13
N ALA A 77 -7.42 6.03 0.93
CA ALA A 77 -7.73 5.43 2.21
C ALA A 77 -9.04 5.96 2.80
N ALA A 78 -9.25 7.28 2.79
CA ALA A 78 -10.48 7.89 3.25
C ALA A 78 -11.70 7.43 2.43
N ILE A 79 -11.57 7.30 1.11
CA ILE A 79 -12.66 6.83 0.23
C ILE A 79 -13.04 5.38 0.57
N VAL A 80 -12.06 4.49 0.70
CA VAL A 80 -12.32 3.06 0.98
C VAL A 80 -12.94 2.87 2.35
N VAL A 81 -12.40 3.51 3.40
CA VAL A 81 -12.97 3.45 4.76
C VAL A 81 -14.37 4.06 4.78
N GLY A 82 -14.56 5.20 4.12
CA GLY A 82 -15.87 5.85 4.02
C GLY A 82 -16.90 4.96 3.33
N ALA A 83 -16.53 4.28 2.25
CA ALA A 83 -17.40 3.36 1.54
C ALA A 83 -17.79 2.14 2.39
N ASP A 84 -16.83 1.53 3.10
CA ASP A 84 -17.10 0.42 4.03
C ASP A 84 -18.04 0.85 5.17
N LEU A 85 -17.81 2.02 5.75
CA LEU A 85 -18.64 2.56 6.82
C LEU A 85 -20.08 2.82 6.34
N VAL A 86 -20.24 3.44 5.15
CA VAL A 86 -21.56 3.66 4.54
C VAL A 86 -22.25 2.34 4.20
N GLY A 87 -21.50 1.35 3.72
CA GLY A 87 -22.01 0.01 3.44
C GLY A 87 -22.55 -0.69 4.68
N ARG A 88 -21.92 -0.50 5.85
CA ARG A 88 -22.37 -1.07 7.13
C ARG A 88 -23.57 -0.35 7.76
N LEU A 89 -23.83 0.89 7.36
CA LEU A 89 -24.94 1.70 7.88
C LEU A 89 -26.26 1.48 7.10
N ARG A 90 -26.24 0.70 6.02
CA ARG A 90 -27.42 0.33 5.21
C ARG A 90 -27.85 -1.09 5.53
#